data_AF-A0A944WKH7-F1
#
_entry.id   AF-A0A944WKH7-F1
#
_cell.length_a   1.000
_cell.length_b   1.000
_cell.length_c   1.000
_cell.angle_alpha   90.00
_cell.angle_beta   90.00
_cell.angle_gamma   90.00
#
_symmetry.space_group_name_H-M   'P 1'
#
loop_
_entity.id
_entity.type
_entity.pdbx_description
1 polymer ?
#
loop_
_entity_poly.entity_id
_entity_poly.type
_entity_poly.pdbx_seq_one_letter_code
_entity_poly.pdbx_strand_id
1 'polypeptide(L)'
;FGNLVKNELPLAVHEAVRDVYGSELPHYFKYVVNGDESAQPRLEHVRNVDSSDPKVTVNVPACTGDWFGGWDGDRRSEPDRYANEAGTSGRMVELIKRGEPAVMLCHWPGMYTQGTKKGFTAFKRVVETLNSRFSDQTIWMKLSEIGRYWTAKELTHIALTDRKISFNAPFGTANFTVRVDGATAASKALRLVVENQTVALQGVTERRLLRSGTWHVDSKGLIMCFDLPKGVSHIQW
;
A
#
# COMPACT_ATOMS: atom_id res chain seq x y z
N PHE A 1 5.49 -19.00 -14.88
CA PHE A 1 6.87 -18.53 -15.13
C PHE A 1 7.66 -18.50 -13.81
N GLY A 2 8.97 -18.77 -13.81
CA GLY A 2 9.87 -18.54 -12.65
C GLY A 2 9.56 -19.32 -11.36
N ASN A 3 8.86 -20.45 -11.42
CA ASN A 3 8.51 -21.23 -10.22
C ASN A 3 9.62 -22.17 -9.73
N LEU A 4 10.56 -22.51 -10.62
CA LEU A 4 11.72 -23.35 -10.30
C LEU A 4 12.91 -22.55 -9.74
N VAL A 5 12.84 -21.22 -9.77
CA VAL A 5 13.92 -20.29 -9.41
C VAL A 5 13.39 -19.15 -8.53
N LYS A 6 12.63 -19.51 -7.48
CA LYS A 6 11.93 -18.53 -6.65
C LYS A 6 12.87 -17.60 -5.90
N ASN A 7 14.08 -18.06 -5.56
CA ASN A 7 15.06 -17.28 -4.81
C ASN A 7 15.84 -16.31 -5.70
N GLU A 8 16.00 -16.66 -6.98
CA GLU A 8 16.72 -15.88 -7.98
C GLU A 8 15.82 -14.83 -8.64
N LEU A 9 14.51 -15.08 -8.69
CA LEU A 9 13.55 -14.16 -9.30
C LEU A 9 13.63 -12.73 -8.75
N PRO A 10 13.69 -12.47 -7.42
CA PRO A 10 13.72 -11.11 -6.89
C PRO A 10 15.02 -10.38 -7.25
N LEU A 11 16.14 -11.11 -7.37
CA LEU A 11 17.41 -10.58 -7.85
C LEU A 11 17.32 -10.23 -9.35
N ALA A 12 16.80 -11.12 -10.17
CA ALA A 12 16.64 -10.87 -11.60
C ALA A 12 15.69 -9.69 -11.87
N VAL A 13 14.59 -9.59 -11.11
CA VAL A 13 13.68 -8.43 -11.15
C VAL A 13 14.41 -7.17 -10.71
N HIS A 14 15.24 -7.24 -9.67
CA HIS A 14 16.02 -6.10 -9.19
C HIS A 14 16.84 -5.48 -10.31
N GLU A 15 17.63 -6.31 -11.00
CA GLU A 15 18.52 -5.89 -12.06
C GLU A 15 17.73 -5.38 -13.26
N ALA A 16 16.78 -6.18 -13.76
CA ALA A 16 16.02 -5.84 -14.96
C ALA A 16 15.20 -4.55 -14.81
N VAL A 17 14.50 -4.38 -13.68
CA VAL A 17 13.63 -3.21 -13.48
C VAL A 17 14.46 -1.94 -13.24
N ARG A 18 15.64 -2.05 -12.59
CA ARG A 18 16.57 -0.91 -12.46
C ARG A 18 17.16 -0.52 -13.81
N ASP A 19 17.63 -1.50 -14.58
CA ASP A 19 18.32 -1.26 -15.84
C ASP A 19 17.37 -0.66 -16.90
N VAL A 20 16.18 -1.25 -17.06
CA VAL A 20 15.22 -0.84 -18.11
C VAL A 20 14.46 0.44 -17.72
N TYR A 21 14.05 0.58 -16.46
CA TYR A 21 13.15 1.67 -16.04
C TYR A 21 13.79 2.70 -15.11
N GLY A 22 15.05 2.51 -14.69
CA GLY A 22 15.71 3.39 -13.73
C GLY A 22 15.03 3.41 -12.34
N SER A 23 14.23 2.39 -12.01
CA SER A 23 13.43 2.40 -10.79
C SER A 23 14.31 2.28 -9.54
N GLU A 24 14.26 3.27 -8.64
CA GLU A 24 14.97 3.20 -7.35
C GLU A 24 14.54 1.97 -6.52
N LEU A 25 13.26 1.61 -6.59
CA LEU A 25 12.66 0.52 -5.83
C LEU A 25 11.94 -0.46 -6.78
N PRO A 26 12.65 -1.49 -7.28
CA PRO A 26 12.06 -2.56 -8.06
C PRO A 26 10.91 -3.24 -7.33
N HIS A 27 9.84 -3.51 -8.07
CA HIS A 27 8.70 -4.27 -7.56
C HIS A 27 8.15 -5.18 -8.64
N TYR A 28 7.45 -6.23 -8.21
CA TYR A 28 6.73 -7.12 -9.10
C TYR A 28 5.50 -7.71 -8.41
N PHE A 29 4.59 -8.26 -9.22
CA PHE A 29 3.52 -9.13 -8.76
C PHE A 29 3.66 -10.48 -9.47
N LYS A 30 3.44 -11.56 -8.74
CA LYS A 30 3.48 -12.93 -9.32
C LYS A 30 2.61 -13.90 -8.55
N TYR A 31 2.67 -13.83 -7.23
CA TYR A 31 1.97 -14.77 -6.37
C TYR A 31 0.56 -14.28 -6.05
N VAL A 32 -0.35 -15.23 -5.89
CA VAL A 32 -1.70 -15.00 -5.40
C VAL A 32 -1.78 -15.57 -3.99
N VAL A 33 -2.10 -14.74 -3.01
CA VAL A 33 -2.35 -15.18 -1.63
C VAL A 33 -3.82 -15.54 -1.45
N ASN A 34 -4.09 -16.64 -0.75
CA ASN A 34 -5.45 -17.15 -0.54
C ASN A 34 -5.69 -17.47 0.94
N GLY A 35 -6.97 -17.56 1.32
CA GLY A 35 -7.38 -17.88 2.70
C GLY A 35 -6.77 -16.90 3.71
N ASP A 36 -6.23 -17.44 4.79
CA ASP A 36 -5.74 -16.63 5.90
C ASP A 36 -4.36 -16.00 5.65
N GLU A 37 -3.67 -16.35 4.55
CA GLU A 37 -2.38 -15.77 4.21
C GLU A 37 -2.45 -14.24 4.09
N SER A 38 -1.40 -13.58 4.62
CA SER A 38 -1.25 -12.13 4.55
C SER A 38 -1.04 -11.65 3.12
N ALA A 39 -1.79 -10.61 2.74
CA ALA A 39 -1.71 -9.85 1.51
C ALA A 39 -0.72 -8.68 1.58
N GLN A 40 0.01 -8.53 2.69
CA GLN A 40 1.04 -7.51 2.80
C GLN A 40 2.16 -7.75 1.77
N PRO A 41 2.68 -6.68 1.13
CA PRO A 41 3.90 -6.73 0.35
C PRO A 41 5.03 -7.40 1.12
N ARG A 42 5.87 -8.13 0.39
CA ARG A 42 7.03 -8.81 0.95
C ARG A 42 8.28 -8.12 0.43
N LEU A 43 9.11 -7.64 1.35
CA LEU A 43 10.43 -7.14 1.05
C LEU A 43 11.35 -8.35 0.80
N GLU A 44 11.90 -8.42 -0.40
CA GLU A 44 12.76 -9.50 -0.84
C GLU A 44 14.13 -8.93 -1.20
N HIS A 45 15.16 -9.75 -0.98
CA HIS A 45 16.53 -9.42 -1.35
C HIS A 45 17.06 -8.07 -0.79
N VAL A 46 16.69 -7.80 0.47
CA VAL A 46 17.09 -6.60 1.22
C VAL A 46 18.59 -6.64 1.52
N ARG A 47 19.34 -5.63 1.04
CA ARG A 47 20.79 -5.50 1.26
C ARG A 47 21.18 -4.04 1.40
N ASN A 48 22.25 -3.77 2.14
CA ASN A 48 22.89 -2.46 2.26
C ASN A 48 21.92 -1.34 2.69
N VAL A 49 20.98 -1.64 3.59
CA VAL A 49 19.91 -0.71 4.00
C VAL A 49 20.46 0.59 4.58
N ASP A 50 21.56 0.52 5.33
CA ASP A 50 22.21 1.67 5.96
C ASP A 50 23.20 2.40 5.02
N SER A 51 23.31 1.98 3.76
CA SER A 51 24.17 2.63 2.77
C SER A 51 23.45 3.74 2.01
N SER A 52 24.20 4.50 1.20
CA SER A 52 23.61 5.51 0.30
C SER A 52 22.79 4.92 -0.86
N ASP A 53 22.89 3.61 -1.12
CA ASP A 53 22.19 2.89 -2.20
C ASP A 53 21.58 1.58 -1.67
N PRO A 54 20.54 1.68 -0.81
CA PRO A 54 19.85 0.51 -0.29
C PRO A 54 19.24 -0.32 -1.42
N LYS A 55 19.38 -1.64 -1.33
CA LYS A 55 18.88 -2.58 -2.34
C LYS A 55 17.71 -3.35 -1.76
N VAL A 56 16.54 -3.21 -2.39
CA VAL A 56 15.32 -3.93 -2.04
C VAL A 56 14.59 -4.28 -3.33
N THR A 57 13.97 -5.46 -3.39
CA THR A 57 12.95 -5.79 -4.38
C THR A 57 11.65 -6.08 -3.65
N VAL A 58 10.53 -5.53 -4.11
CA VAL A 58 9.24 -5.70 -3.42
C VAL A 58 8.32 -6.60 -4.21
N ASN A 59 7.78 -7.61 -3.54
CA ASN A 59 6.73 -8.44 -4.09
C ASN A 59 5.37 -7.97 -3.56
N VAL A 60 4.50 -7.50 -4.45
CA VAL A 60 3.13 -7.12 -4.10
C VAL A 60 2.19 -8.23 -4.58
N PRO A 61 1.72 -9.12 -3.69
CA PRO A 61 0.90 -10.25 -4.11
C PRO A 61 -0.48 -9.79 -4.59
N ALA A 62 -0.99 -10.48 -5.60
CA ALA A 62 -2.41 -10.43 -5.88
C ALA A 62 -3.17 -11.19 -4.78
N CYS A 63 -4.43 -10.81 -4.56
CA CYS A 63 -5.21 -11.32 -3.44
C CYS A 63 -6.46 -12.08 -3.88
N THR A 64 -6.68 -12.17 -5.20
CA THR A 64 -7.82 -12.80 -5.81
C THR A 64 -7.36 -13.72 -6.94
N GLY A 65 -8.18 -14.73 -7.25
CA GLY A 65 -8.05 -15.38 -8.55
C GLY A 65 -8.51 -14.44 -9.67
N ASP A 66 -8.35 -14.92 -10.91
CA ASP A 66 -8.82 -14.23 -12.10
C ASP A 66 -10.29 -14.61 -12.39
N TRP A 67 -11.20 -14.07 -11.58
CA TRP A 67 -12.62 -14.42 -11.61
C TRP A 67 -13.45 -13.49 -12.50
N PHE A 68 -12.83 -12.58 -13.26
CA PHE A 68 -13.55 -11.76 -14.25
C PHE A 68 -13.73 -12.46 -15.61
N GLY A 69 -13.13 -13.63 -15.81
CA GLY A 69 -13.29 -14.41 -17.03
C GLY A 69 -12.09 -15.30 -17.35
N GLY A 70 -11.06 -15.28 -16.51
CA GLY A 70 -9.85 -16.07 -16.72
C GLY A 70 -8.91 -15.44 -17.74
N TRP A 71 -7.71 -16.01 -17.81
CA TRP A 71 -6.63 -15.54 -18.67
C TRP A 71 -6.91 -15.84 -20.15
N ASP A 72 -7.68 -16.89 -20.43
CA ASP A 72 -8.15 -17.31 -21.75
C ASP A 72 -9.42 -16.54 -22.17
N GLY A 73 -10.20 -16.04 -21.20
CA GLY A 73 -11.45 -15.31 -21.46
C GLY A 73 -12.66 -16.21 -21.66
N ASP A 74 -12.55 -17.52 -21.38
CA ASP A 74 -13.62 -18.49 -21.64
C ASP A 74 -14.42 -18.85 -20.37
N ARG A 75 -14.03 -18.30 -19.21
CA ARG A 75 -14.73 -18.56 -17.95
C ARG A 75 -15.84 -17.55 -17.73
N ARG A 76 -16.92 -18.01 -17.08
CA ARG A 76 -17.96 -17.11 -16.58
C ARG A 76 -17.38 -16.23 -15.47
N SER A 77 -17.66 -14.94 -15.52
CA SER A 77 -17.28 -14.02 -14.44
C SER A 77 -18.04 -14.33 -13.13
N GLU A 78 -17.34 -14.29 -12.01
CA GLU A 78 -17.86 -14.59 -10.66
C GLU A 78 -17.64 -13.38 -9.71
N PRO A 79 -18.31 -12.23 -9.93
CA PRO A 79 -18.04 -11.00 -9.19
C PRO A 79 -18.25 -11.11 -7.68
N ASP A 80 -19.14 -11.99 -7.22
CA ASP A 80 -19.44 -12.21 -5.79
C ASP A 80 -18.27 -12.79 -5.00
N ARG A 81 -17.31 -13.42 -5.69
CA ARG A 81 -16.06 -13.87 -5.07
C ARG A 81 -15.18 -12.68 -4.65
N TYR A 82 -15.25 -11.56 -5.38
CA TYR A 82 -14.59 -10.31 -5.00
C TYR A 82 -15.38 -9.59 -3.91
N ALA A 83 -16.64 -9.25 -4.19
CA ALA A 83 -17.57 -8.60 -3.28
C ALA A 83 -19.00 -8.89 -3.75
N ASN A 84 -19.90 -9.34 -2.87
CA ASN A 84 -21.33 -9.49 -3.20
C ASN A 84 -22.05 -8.13 -3.33
N GLU A 85 -23.30 -8.08 -3.82
CA GLU A 85 -24.02 -6.81 -4.11
C GLU A 85 -24.11 -5.89 -2.89
N ALA A 86 -24.26 -6.48 -1.71
CA ALA A 86 -24.37 -5.74 -0.46
C ALA A 86 -23.01 -5.27 0.11
N GLY A 87 -21.88 -5.68 -0.48
CA GLY A 87 -20.54 -5.40 0.05
C GLY A 87 -20.29 -5.99 1.43
N THR A 88 -20.98 -7.08 1.78
CA THR A 88 -20.92 -7.73 3.10
C THR A 88 -20.00 -8.95 3.13
N SER A 89 -19.78 -9.61 1.98
CA SER A 89 -18.93 -10.79 1.82
C SER A 89 -18.10 -10.73 0.52
N GLY A 90 -17.09 -11.59 0.43
CA GLY A 90 -16.16 -11.66 -0.70
C GLY A 90 -14.73 -11.32 -0.27
N ARG A 91 -13.74 -11.70 -1.09
CA ARG A 91 -12.31 -11.60 -0.75
C ARG A 91 -11.85 -10.16 -0.53
N MET A 92 -12.38 -9.21 -1.31
CA MET A 92 -12.04 -7.79 -1.16
C MET A 92 -12.58 -7.24 0.16
N VAL A 93 -13.81 -7.62 0.52
CA VAL A 93 -14.45 -7.23 1.77
C VAL A 93 -13.67 -7.76 2.97
N GLU A 94 -13.20 -9.01 2.90
CA GLU A 94 -12.38 -9.63 3.93
C GLU A 94 -11.07 -8.85 4.17
N LEU A 95 -10.31 -8.59 3.10
CA LEU A 95 -9.00 -7.93 3.20
C LEU A 95 -9.10 -6.49 3.68
N ILE A 96 -10.11 -5.74 3.21
CA ILE A 96 -10.36 -4.38 3.69
C ILE A 96 -10.67 -4.39 5.19
N LYS A 97 -11.49 -5.34 5.67
CA LYS A 97 -11.79 -5.49 7.11
C LYS A 97 -10.56 -5.88 7.93
N ARG A 98 -9.62 -6.63 7.35
CA ARG A 98 -8.32 -6.96 7.97
C ARG A 98 -7.35 -5.77 7.99
N GLY A 99 -7.65 -4.69 7.25
CA GLY A 99 -6.73 -3.55 7.08
C GLY A 99 -5.51 -3.89 6.21
N GLU A 100 -5.65 -4.87 5.31
CA GLU A 100 -4.61 -5.30 4.38
C GLU A 100 -4.84 -4.77 2.96
N PRO A 101 -3.80 -4.68 2.11
CA PRO A 101 -3.97 -4.41 0.70
C PRO A 101 -4.93 -5.40 0.04
N ALA A 102 -5.83 -4.87 -0.77
CA ALA A 102 -6.76 -5.68 -1.53
C ALA A 102 -6.44 -5.48 -3.03
N VAL A 103 -5.58 -6.34 -3.57
CA VAL A 103 -5.12 -6.27 -4.97
C VAL A 103 -5.89 -7.28 -5.82
N MET A 104 -6.72 -6.78 -6.75
CA MET A 104 -7.46 -7.62 -7.69
C MET A 104 -6.55 -8.08 -8.84
N LEU A 105 -6.61 -9.37 -9.15
CA LEU A 105 -6.05 -9.93 -10.38
C LEU A 105 -7.12 -9.99 -11.47
N CYS A 106 -6.75 -9.59 -12.67
CA CYS A 106 -7.55 -9.79 -13.88
C CYS A 106 -6.64 -9.89 -15.11
N HIS A 107 -7.13 -10.54 -16.17
CA HIS A 107 -6.51 -10.49 -17.49
C HIS A 107 -7.43 -9.82 -18.51
N TRP A 108 -6.81 -9.19 -19.51
CA TRP A 108 -7.53 -8.50 -20.57
C TRP A 108 -8.54 -9.40 -21.31
N PRO A 109 -8.22 -10.66 -21.67
CA PRO A 109 -9.19 -11.56 -22.28
C PRO A 109 -10.42 -11.82 -21.40
N GLY A 110 -10.26 -12.04 -20.10
CA GLY A 110 -11.39 -12.16 -19.16
C GLY A 110 -12.24 -10.90 -19.10
N MET A 111 -11.61 -9.73 -19.05
CA MET A 111 -12.34 -8.45 -18.98
C MET A 111 -13.18 -8.17 -20.22
N TYR A 112 -12.65 -8.48 -21.42
CA TYR A 112 -13.29 -8.14 -22.69
C TYR A 112 -13.97 -9.33 -23.40
N THR A 113 -13.77 -10.56 -22.92
CA THR A 113 -14.38 -11.86 -23.33
C THR A 113 -15.02 -11.82 -24.71
N GLN A 114 -14.24 -12.02 -25.76
CA GLN A 114 -14.68 -12.05 -27.17
C GLN A 114 -15.58 -10.84 -27.58
N GLY A 115 -15.31 -9.66 -27.01
CA GLY A 115 -16.07 -8.42 -27.27
C GLY A 115 -17.30 -8.22 -26.39
N THR A 116 -17.71 -9.21 -25.59
CA THR A 116 -18.93 -9.12 -24.77
C THR A 116 -18.81 -8.20 -23.55
N LYS A 117 -17.57 -7.95 -23.09
CA LYS A 117 -17.28 -7.10 -21.91
C LYS A 117 -17.96 -7.55 -20.61
N LYS A 118 -18.36 -8.83 -20.49
CA LYS A 118 -19.00 -9.35 -19.28
C LYS A 118 -18.13 -9.21 -18.04
N GLY A 119 -16.84 -9.54 -18.16
CA GLY A 119 -15.86 -9.33 -17.08
C GLY A 119 -15.71 -7.87 -16.68
N PHE A 120 -15.64 -6.96 -17.64
CA PHE A 120 -15.58 -5.52 -17.38
C PHE A 120 -16.84 -4.99 -16.69
N THR A 121 -18.03 -5.44 -17.10
CA THR A 121 -19.29 -5.09 -16.42
C THR A 121 -19.32 -5.62 -14.99
N ALA A 122 -18.87 -6.85 -14.77
CA ALA A 122 -18.71 -7.44 -13.44
C ALA A 122 -17.71 -6.64 -12.57
N PHE A 123 -16.59 -6.20 -13.14
CA PHE A 123 -15.60 -5.37 -12.46
C PHE A 123 -16.17 -4.02 -12.04
N LYS A 124 -16.88 -3.31 -12.92
CA LYS A 124 -17.55 -2.04 -12.57
C LYS A 124 -18.45 -2.21 -11.35
N ARG A 125 -19.30 -3.23 -11.36
CA ARG A 125 -20.19 -3.54 -10.25
C ARG A 125 -19.43 -3.78 -8.94
N VAL A 126 -18.32 -4.53 -8.99
CA VAL A 126 -17.47 -4.78 -7.80
C VAL A 126 -16.89 -3.47 -7.28
N VAL A 127 -16.33 -2.63 -8.16
CA VAL A 127 -15.76 -1.33 -7.78
C VAL A 127 -16.83 -0.40 -7.21
N GLU A 128 -18.01 -0.32 -7.81
CA GLU A 128 -19.14 0.49 -7.32
C GLU A 128 -19.60 0.04 -5.93
N THR A 129 -19.69 -1.27 -5.72
CA THR A 129 -20.03 -1.87 -4.41
C THR A 129 -18.98 -1.51 -3.36
N LEU A 130 -17.70 -1.70 -3.67
CA LEU A 130 -16.61 -1.39 -2.74
C LEU A 130 -16.54 0.10 -2.44
N ASN A 131 -16.74 0.96 -3.44
CA ASN A 131 -16.79 2.40 -3.26
C ASN A 131 -17.95 2.80 -2.34
N SER A 132 -19.16 2.29 -2.59
CA SER A 132 -20.33 2.58 -1.76
C SER A 132 -20.14 2.18 -0.30
N ARG A 133 -19.36 1.12 -0.02
CA ARG A 133 -19.23 0.56 1.32
C ARG A 133 -17.97 1.01 2.06
N PHE A 134 -16.88 1.25 1.34
CA PHE A 134 -15.53 1.39 1.90
C PHE A 134 -14.77 2.63 1.42
N SER A 135 -15.40 3.58 0.70
CA SER A 135 -14.72 4.79 0.21
C SER A 135 -13.98 5.57 1.30
N ASP A 136 -14.50 5.58 2.53
CA ASP A 136 -13.87 6.29 3.67
C ASP A 136 -12.70 5.52 4.31
N GLN A 137 -12.47 4.26 3.90
CA GLN A 137 -11.47 3.36 4.46
C GLN A 137 -10.38 2.97 3.46
N THR A 138 -10.60 3.18 2.17
CA THR A 138 -9.71 2.73 1.09
C THR A 138 -9.19 3.87 0.25
N ILE A 139 -7.97 3.72 -0.23
CA ILE A 139 -7.38 4.58 -1.26
C ILE A 139 -6.92 3.71 -2.43
N TRP A 140 -7.03 4.23 -3.64
CA TRP A 140 -6.51 3.56 -4.84
C TRP A 140 -5.03 3.88 -5.01
N MET A 141 -4.22 2.85 -5.17
CA MET A 141 -2.77 2.96 -5.31
C MET A 141 -2.27 2.05 -6.42
N LYS A 142 -1.19 2.47 -7.08
CA LYS A 142 -0.40 1.62 -7.97
C LYS A 142 0.37 0.58 -7.14
N LEU A 143 0.73 -0.54 -7.75
CA LEU A 143 1.57 -1.55 -7.09
C LEU A 143 2.92 -0.96 -6.63
N SER A 144 3.50 -0.04 -7.41
CA SER A 144 4.71 0.68 -7.04
C SER A 144 4.54 1.54 -5.78
N GLU A 145 3.37 2.17 -5.61
CA GLU A 145 3.05 3.01 -4.45
C GLU A 145 2.82 2.15 -3.21
N ILE A 146 2.10 1.03 -3.35
CA ILE A 146 1.92 0.05 -2.27
C ILE A 146 3.28 -0.49 -1.82
N GLY A 147 4.10 -0.96 -2.77
CA GLY A 147 5.43 -1.50 -2.47
C GLY A 147 6.35 -0.49 -1.79
N ARG A 148 6.31 0.77 -2.24
CA ARG A 148 7.07 1.87 -1.63
C ARG A 148 6.60 2.21 -0.22
N TYR A 149 5.29 2.25 0.02
CA TYR A 149 4.75 2.49 1.35
C TYR A 149 5.18 1.41 2.35
N TRP A 150 5.07 0.13 1.97
CA TRP A 150 5.49 -0.97 2.84
C TRP A 150 7.00 -0.97 3.08
N THR A 151 7.79 -0.67 2.06
CA THR A 151 9.25 -0.56 2.21
C THR A 151 9.63 0.53 3.21
N ALA A 152 9.03 1.72 3.09
CA ALA A 152 9.26 2.80 4.04
C ALA A 152 8.77 2.43 5.45
N LYS A 153 7.59 1.79 5.57
CA LYS A 153 7.02 1.34 6.85
C LYS A 153 7.93 0.35 7.58
N GLU A 154 8.54 -0.59 6.86
CA GLU A 154 9.35 -1.64 7.48
C GLU A 154 10.80 -1.21 7.75
N LEU A 155 11.38 -0.37 6.88
CA LEU A 155 12.81 -0.05 6.94
C LEU A 155 13.11 1.32 7.56
N THR A 156 12.11 2.18 7.79
CA THR A 156 12.35 3.46 8.46
C THR A 156 12.61 3.23 9.93
N HIS A 157 13.77 3.69 10.42
CA HIS A 157 14.03 3.72 11.85
C HIS A 157 13.26 4.89 12.48
N ILE A 158 12.43 4.60 13.48
CA ILE A 158 11.60 5.58 14.18
C ILE A 158 12.00 5.60 15.65
N ALA A 159 12.37 6.77 16.17
CA ALA A 159 12.70 6.97 17.58
C ALA A 159 11.88 8.10 18.18
N LEU A 160 11.26 7.85 19.33
CA LEU A 160 10.59 8.86 20.14
C LEU A 160 11.50 9.24 21.31
N THR A 161 11.89 10.52 21.38
CA THR A 161 12.67 11.09 22.48
C THR A 161 12.00 12.39 22.92
N ASP A 162 11.59 12.48 24.18
CA ASP A 162 10.80 13.60 24.72
C ASP A 162 9.54 13.88 23.89
N ARG A 163 9.49 15.03 23.19
CA ARG A 163 8.40 15.44 22.29
C ARG A 163 8.85 15.53 20.83
N LYS A 164 9.84 14.71 20.47
CA LYS A 164 10.39 14.63 19.13
C LYS A 164 10.35 13.19 18.64
N ILE A 165 9.74 12.99 17.47
CA ILE A 165 9.85 11.73 16.73
C ILE A 165 10.85 11.95 15.63
N SER A 166 11.92 11.15 15.60
CA SER A 166 12.93 11.18 14.55
C SER A 166 12.74 9.98 13.62
N PHE A 167 12.88 10.24 12.33
CA PHE A 167 12.79 9.27 11.25
C PHE A 167 14.12 9.23 10.52
N ASN A 168 14.64 8.03 10.26
CA ASN A 168 15.71 7.81 9.29
C ASN A 168 15.21 6.79 8.25
N ALA A 169 14.84 7.29 7.07
CA ALA A 169 14.12 6.54 6.05
C ALA A 169 15.02 6.21 4.85
N PRO A 170 15.36 4.93 4.60
CA PRO A 170 16.10 4.54 3.40
C PRO A 170 15.33 4.83 2.10
N PHE A 171 13.99 4.85 2.17
CA PHE A 171 13.10 5.18 1.07
C PHE A 171 12.03 6.16 1.54
N GLY A 172 11.83 7.24 0.78
CA GLY A 172 10.71 8.14 0.99
C GLY A 172 9.39 7.54 0.49
N THR A 173 8.27 7.97 1.06
CA THR A 173 6.92 7.59 0.61
C THR A 173 5.89 8.68 0.89
N ALA A 174 4.83 8.70 0.10
CA ALA A 174 3.71 9.61 0.31
C ALA A 174 2.76 9.10 1.41
N ASN A 175 2.04 10.02 2.06
CA ASN A 175 1.01 9.74 3.06
C ASN A 175 1.46 8.77 4.18
N PHE A 176 2.73 8.80 4.56
CA PHE A 176 3.26 8.03 5.67
C PHE A 176 2.50 8.40 6.94
N THR A 177 1.95 7.38 7.62
CA THR A 177 1.02 7.58 8.73
C THR A 177 1.58 6.96 9.99
N VAL A 178 1.72 7.76 11.05
CA VAL A 178 2.27 7.35 12.33
C VAL A 178 1.26 7.64 13.43
N ARG A 179 1.17 6.71 14.40
CA ARG A 179 0.39 6.89 15.62
C ARG A 179 1.32 6.95 16.83
N VAL A 180 1.04 7.87 17.74
CA VAL A 180 1.68 7.96 19.06
C VAL A 180 0.60 7.72 20.10
N ASP A 181 0.68 6.59 20.78
CA ASP A 181 -0.29 6.20 21.79
C ASP A 181 -0.22 7.10 23.03
N GLY A 182 -1.37 7.44 23.61
CA GLY A 182 -1.47 8.27 24.81
C GLY A 182 -1.10 9.75 24.61
N ALA A 183 -0.55 10.13 23.45
CA ALA A 183 -0.30 11.52 23.12
C ALA A 183 -1.61 12.23 22.77
N THR A 184 -2.07 13.11 23.66
CA THR A 184 -3.12 14.08 23.35
C THR A 184 -2.50 15.33 22.74
N ALA A 185 -3.14 15.95 21.73
CA ALA A 185 -2.68 17.22 21.19
C ALA A 185 -2.84 18.36 22.23
N ALA A 186 -1.89 18.46 23.15
CA ALA A 186 -1.67 19.69 23.91
C ALA A 186 -1.01 20.78 23.04
N SER A 187 -0.50 20.41 21.87
CA SER A 187 0.33 21.27 21.02
C SER A 187 -0.43 21.72 19.77
N LYS A 188 -0.75 23.01 19.73
CA LYS A 188 -1.29 23.69 18.53
C LYS A 188 -0.25 23.82 17.40
N ALA A 189 0.91 23.16 17.48
CA ALA A 189 2.01 23.41 16.56
C ALA A 189 2.83 22.15 16.22
N LEU A 190 2.16 21.07 15.81
CA LEU A 190 2.84 19.94 15.17
C LEU A 190 3.53 20.39 13.88
N ARG A 191 4.83 20.14 13.79
CA ARG A 191 5.65 20.54 12.65
C ARG A 191 6.50 19.37 12.17
N LEU A 192 6.44 19.10 10.88
CA LEU A 192 7.41 18.27 10.18
C LEU A 192 8.63 19.13 9.85
N VAL A 193 9.81 18.67 10.24
CA VAL A 193 11.08 19.32 9.94
C VAL A 193 11.91 18.38 9.08
N VAL A 194 12.31 18.89 7.92
CA VAL A 194 13.16 18.22 6.95
C VAL A 194 14.31 19.16 6.66
N GLU A 195 15.53 18.79 7.07
CA GLU A 195 16.70 19.66 7.00
C GLU A 195 16.40 21.06 7.61
N ASN A 196 16.38 22.12 6.79
CA ASN A 196 16.08 23.50 7.19
C ASN A 196 14.65 23.95 6.87
N GLN A 197 13.80 23.05 6.34
CA GLN A 197 12.41 23.33 6.02
C GLN A 197 11.49 22.84 7.14
N THR A 198 10.55 23.68 7.53
CA THR A 198 9.56 23.36 8.56
C THR A 198 8.16 23.54 7.98
N VAL A 199 7.37 22.48 8.01
CA VAL A 199 5.99 22.46 7.51
C VAL A 199 5.05 22.21 8.69
N ALA A 200 4.12 23.13 8.93
CA ALA A 200 3.09 22.96 9.95
C ALA A 200 2.05 21.93 9.49
N LEU A 201 1.68 21.01 10.38
CA LEU A 201 0.64 20.03 10.12
C LEU A 201 -0.73 20.59 10.53
N GLN A 202 -1.73 20.42 9.67
CA GLN A 202 -3.08 20.90 9.89
C GLN A 202 -3.94 19.87 10.64
N GLY A 203 -4.63 20.31 11.69
CA GLY A 203 -5.58 19.46 12.42
C GLY A 203 -6.84 19.17 11.59
N VAL A 204 -7.27 17.91 11.60
CA VAL A 204 -8.55 17.47 10.99
C VAL A 204 -9.45 16.81 12.02
N THR A 205 -10.76 16.96 11.82
CA THR A 205 -11.80 16.52 12.76
C THR A 205 -12.06 15.03 12.73
N GLU A 206 -11.73 14.35 11.62
CA GLU A 206 -12.05 12.94 11.41
C GLU A 206 -10.86 12.20 10.78
N ARG A 207 -10.68 10.93 11.16
CA ARG A 207 -9.60 10.07 10.64
C ARG A 207 -9.61 9.94 9.11
N ARG A 208 -10.78 9.86 8.48
CA ARG A 208 -10.89 9.74 7.00
C ARG A 208 -10.38 10.97 6.24
N LEU A 209 -10.22 12.11 6.92
CA LEU A 209 -9.67 13.33 6.34
C LEU A 209 -8.14 13.37 6.38
N LEU A 210 -7.50 12.37 7.02
CA LEU A 210 -6.05 12.27 7.05
C LEU A 210 -5.50 12.12 5.63
N ARG A 211 -4.61 13.04 5.30
CA ARG A 211 -3.80 13.11 4.09
C ARG A 211 -2.45 13.74 4.45
N SER A 212 -1.50 13.71 3.52
CA SER A 212 -0.21 14.38 3.73
C SER A 212 -0.39 15.81 4.25
N GLY A 213 0.34 16.15 5.31
CA GLY A 213 0.29 17.46 5.97
C GLY A 213 -0.79 17.60 7.04
N THR A 214 -1.40 16.51 7.51
CA THR A 214 -2.51 16.59 8.48
C THR A 214 -2.30 15.72 9.72
N TRP A 215 -3.03 16.02 10.78
CA TRP A 215 -3.08 15.22 12.01
C TRP A 215 -4.49 15.14 12.59
N HIS A 216 -4.74 14.07 13.34
CA HIS A 216 -6.01 13.80 14.01
C HIS A 216 -5.74 13.19 15.39
N VAL A 217 -6.56 13.52 16.39
CA VAL A 217 -6.51 12.87 17.72
C VAL A 217 -7.78 12.06 17.90
N ASP A 218 -7.61 10.79 18.27
CA ASP A 218 -8.69 9.91 18.71
C ASP A 218 -8.48 9.47 20.16
N SER A 219 -9.35 8.59 20.66
CA SER A 219 -9.29 8.09 22.04
C SER A 219 -8.04 7.28 22.37
N LYS A 220 -7.27 6.84 21.36
CA LYS A 220 -6.06 6.05 21.54
C LYS A 220 -4.79 6.91 21.42
N GLY A 221 -4.86 8.06 20.75
CA GLY A 221 -3.74 9.02 20.70
C GLY A 221 -3.72 9.89 19.45
N LEU A 222 -2.52 10.39 19.13
CA LEU A 222 -2.27 11.28 18.01
C LEU A 222 -1.90 10.48 16.76
N ILE A 223 -2.56 10.78 15.64
CA ILE A 223 -2.27 10.25 14.31
C ILE A 223 -1.77 11.40 13.44
N MET A 224 -0.66 11.20 12.74
CA MET A 224 -0.09 12.17 11.80
C MET A 224 0.08 11.50 10.45
N CYS A 225 -0.24 12.23 9.38
CA CYS A 225 -0.08 11.79 8.00
C CYS A 225 0.71 12.85 7.23
N PHE A 226 1.83 12.45 6.64
CA PHE A 226 2.77 13.34 5.94
C PHE A 226 3.57 12.58 4.90
N ASP A 227 4.12 13.27 3.92
CA ASP A 227 5.07 12.65 3.00
C ASP A 227 6.42 12.49 3.70
N LEU A 228 6.85 11.25 3.87
CA LEU A 228 8.12 10.91 4.50
C LEU A 228 9.23 11.12 3.46
N PRO A 229 10.16 12.07 3.67
CA PRO A 229 11.33 12.21 2.79
C PRO A 229 12.30 11.05 3.00
N LYS A 230 13.13 10.77 1.99
CA LYS A 230 14.30 9.89 2.15
C LYS A 230 15.32 10.59 3.04
N GLY A 231 15.98 9.83 3.91
CA GLY A 231 16.97 10.33 4.86
C GLY A 231 16.36 10.73 6.21
N VAL A 232 16.96 11.74 6.85
CA VAL A 232 16.60 12.15 8.21
C VAL A 232 15.50 13.22 8.19
N SER A 233 14.45 13.00 8.97
CA SER A 233 13.41 13.99 9.25
C SER A 233 12.90 13.83 10.68
N HIS A 234 12.16 14.83 11.19
CA HIS A 234 11.54 14.70 12.51
C HIS A 234 10.23 15.47 12.63
N ILE A 235 9.37 15.01 13.54
CA ILE A 235 8.21 15.75 14.01
C ILE A 235 8.48 16.23 15.44
N GLN A 236 8.13 17.48 15.72
CA GLN A 236 8.24 18.09 17.06
C GLN A 236 6.93 18.77 17.46
N TRP A 237 6.64 18.78 18.77
CA TRP A 237 5.45 19.44 19.33
C TRP A 237 5.61 19.94 20.77
#